data_AF-A0A7K3RQ88-F1
#
_entry.id   AF-A0A7K3RQ88-F1
#
_cell.length_a   1.000
_cell.length_b   1.000
_cell.length_c   1.000
_cell.angle_alpha   90.00
_cell.angle_beta   90.00
_cell.angle_gamma   90.00
#
_symmetry.space_group_name_H-M   'P 1'
#
loop_
_entity.id
_entity.type
_entity.pdbx_description
1 polymer ?
#
loop_
_entity_poly.entity_id
_entity_poly.type
_entity_poly.pdbx_seq_one_letter_code
_entity_poly.pdbx_strand_id
1 'polypeptide(L)'
;DWAQQALERGSELHVPAARCLTAVAGPDDLPQIVEAARSGPEGARCAALHYLAEAGEPVVLDLIEAAAVSPSRTVAHTAIAAFERMTGDDAVERARRWAHRPDALGASAAGVLACRGTAQDAPQVLGALREAVRGDGPDAPRLWTLVDGAGRLGIACAAPVLRHVYRETSSSHLRGRAARALAATDPSFATGFAVECLWDCEETTREVAALHAETGDIRVAERLRRLAADPAEEAEVQTAVRSRIGPDASAV
;
A
#
# COMPACT_ATOMS: atom_id res chain seq x y z
N ASP A 1 -18.28 -26.34 -6.91
CA ASP A 1 -18.42 -27.52 -6.01
C ASP A 1 -17.15 -27.88 -5.25
N TRP A 2 -16.02 -28.14 -5.91
CA TRP A 2 -14.78 -28.53 -5.22
C TRP A 2 -14.33 -27.55 -4.10
N ALA A 3 -14.30 -26.25 -4.40
CA ALA A 3 -13.96 -25.23 -3.40
C ALA A 3 -14.96 -25.17 -2.22
N GLN A 4 -16.24 -25.46 -2.48
CA GLN A 4 -17.29 -25.47 -1.45
C GLN A 4 -17.10 -26.67 -0.51
N GLN A 5 -16.89 -27.86 -1.06
CA GLN A 5 -16.64 -29.07 -0.26
C GLN A 5 -15.38 -28.95 0.60
N ALA A 6 -14.36 -28.23 0.11
CA ALA A 6 -13.16 -27.96 0.89
C ALA A 6 -13.42 -26.98 2.03
N LEU A 7 -14.19 -25.93 1.77
CA LEU A 7 -14.58 -24.93 2.78
C LEU A 7 -15.39 -25.58 3.92
N GLU A 8 -16.31 -26.47 3.58
CA GLU A 8 -17.09 -27.27 4.56
C GLU A 8 -16.20 -28.17 5.44
N ARG A 9 -15.01 -28.53 4.95
CA ARG A 9 -13.97 -29.28 5.69
C ARG A 9 -12.95 -28.37 6.38
N GLY A 10 -13.18 -27.06 6.38
CA GLY A 10 -12.30 -26.06 7.01
C GLY A 10 -11.07 -25.69 6.18
N SER A 11 -11.06 -25.96 4.87
CA SER A 11 -9.95 -25.63 3.96
C SER A 11 -10.36 -24.59 2.92
N GLU A 12 -9.60 -23.50 2.82
CA GLU A 12 -9.85 -22.44 1.84
C GLU A 12 -9.19 -22.76 0.49
N LEU A 13 -9.92 -23.43 -0.41
CA LEU A 13 -9.43 -23.80 -1.75
C LEU A 13 -9.98 -22.91 -2.88
N HIS A 14 -10.54 -21.74 -2.57
CA HIS A 14 -11.10 -20.85 -3.58
C HIS A 14 -10.04 -20.27 -4.54
N VAL A 15 -8.83 -19.93 -4.06
CA VAL A 15 -7.73 -19.47 -4.93
C VAL A 15 -7.20 -20.58 -5.86
N PRO A 16 -6.88 -21.80 -5.38
CA PRO A 16 -6.57 -22.92 -6.27
C PRO A 16 -7.68 -23.21 -7.29
N ALA A 17 -8.96 -23.15 -6.87
CA ALA A 17 -10.08 -23.36 -7.78
C ALA A 17 -10.16 -22.27 -8.87
N ALA A 18 -9.90 -21.00 -8.53
CA ALA A 18 -9.81 -19.92 -9.51
C ALA A 18 -8.69 -20.17 -10.53
N ARG A 19 -7.52 -20.64 -10.09
CA ARG A 19 -6.42 -21.01 -11.01
C ARG A 19 -6.79 -22.17 -11.94
N CYS A 20 -7.53 -23.14 -11.43
CA CYS A 20 -8.07 -24.22 -12.27
C CYS A 20 -9.02 -23.64 -13.32
N LEU A 21 -9.93 -22.72 -12.95
CA LEU A 21 -10.81 -22.03 -13.91
C LEU A 21 -10.01 -21.30 -14.98
N THR A 22 -8.94 -20.58 -14.63
CA THR A 22 -8.04 -19.94 -15.61
C THR A 22 -7.46 -20.93 -16.63
N ALA A 23 -7.24 -22.19 -16.24
CA ALA A 23 -6.70 -23.21 -17.12
C ALA A 23 -7.76 -23.91 -18.00
N VAL A 24 -9.03 -23.94 -17.59
CA VAL A 24 -10.06 -24.78 -18.24
C VAL A 24 -11.28 -24.03 -18.77
N ALA A 25 -11.58 -22.84 -18.25
CA ALA A 25 -12.78 -22.12 -18.62
C ALA A 25 -12.65 -21.49 -20.02
N GLY A 26 -13.65 -21.70 -20.86
CA GLY A 26 -13.82 -21.01 -22.14
C GLY A 26 -14.82 -19.86 -22.06
N PRO A 27 -14.98 -19.10 -23.15
CA PRO A 27 -15.97 -18.01 -23.24
C PRO A 27 -17.42 -18.47 -22.96
N ASP A 28 -17.76 -19.71 -23.34
CA ASP A 28 -19.09 -20.29 -23.15
C ASP A 28 -19.41 -20.57 -21.67
N ASP A 29 -18.39 -20.68 -20.81
CA ASP A 29 -18.54 -20.91 -19.37
C ASP A 29 -18.77 -19.59 -18.60
N LEU A 30 -18.49 -18.43 -19.22
CA LEU A 30 -18.57 -17.13 -18.57
C LEU A 30 -19.95 -16.86 -17.92
N PRO A 31 -21.10 -17.13 -18.57
CA PRO A 31 -22.40 -16.93 -17.94
C PRO A 31 -22.58 -17.76 -16.66
N GLN A 32 -22.08 -19.00 -16.64
CA GLN A 32 -22.16 -19.88 -15.47
C GLN A 32 -21.24 -19.40 -14.34
N ILE A 33 -20.05 -18.91 -14.67
CA ILE A 33 -19.11 -18.34 -13.70
C ILE A 33 -19.67 -17.05 -13.08
N VAL A 34 -20.28 -16.19 -13.89
CA VAL A 34 -20.96 -14.97 -13.41
C VAL A 34 -22.10 -15.32 -12.46
N GLU A 35 -22.90 -16.34 -12.77
CA GLU A 35 -23.96 -16.79 -11.87
C GLU A 35 -23.41 -17.36 -10.56
N ALA A 36 -22.33 -18.15 -10.63
CA ALA A 36 -21.64 -18.65 -9.45
C ALA A 36 -21.11 -17.51 -8.55
N ALA A 37 -20.55 -16.44 -9.13
CA ALA A 37 -20.11 -15.25 -8.40
C ALA A 37 -21.27 -14.44 -7.80
N ARG A 38 -22.46 -14.51 -8.40
CA ARG A 38 -23.66 -13.79 -7.95
C ARG A 38 -24.33 -14.48 -6.77
N SER A 39 -24.61 -15.78 -6.90
CA SER A 39 -25.53 -16.50 -6.02
C SER A 39 -25.03 -17.88 -5.58
N GLY A 40 -23.86 -18.32 -6.06
CA GLY A 40 -23.34 -19.65 -5.76
C GLY A 40 -22.97 -19.85 -4.27
N PRO A 41 -22.74 -21.10 -3.85
CA PRO A 41 -22.21 -21.42 -2.53
C PRO A 41 -20.90 -20.69 -2.26
N GLU A 42 -20.59 -20.38 -0.99
CA GLU A 42 -19.48 -19.51 -0.61
C GLU A 42 -18.16 -19.83 -1.31
N GLY A 43 -17.73 -21.10 -1.32
CA GLY A 43 -16.47 -21.49 -1.94
C GLY A 43 -16.47 -21.30 -3.46
N ALA A 44 -17.59 -21.59 -4.13
CA ALA A 44 -17.74 -21.37 -5.57
C ALA A 44 -17.79 -19.88 -5.91
N ARG A 45 -18.51 -19.10 -5.10
CA ARG A 45 -18.63 -17.66 -5.22
C ARG A 45 -17.27 -16.97 -5.08
N CYS A 46 -16.49 -17.35 -4.08
CA CYS A 46 -15.14 -16.85 -3.85
C CYS A 46 -14.20 -17.18 -5.03
N ALA A 47 -14.24 -18.41 -5.54
CA ALA A 47 -13.42 -18.83 -6.68
C ALA A 47 -13.79 -18.06 -7.96
N ALA A 48 -15.08 -17.89 -8.23
CA ALA A 48 -15.58 -17.16 -9.39
C ALA A 48 -15.21 -15.67 -9.32
N LEU A 49 -15.36 -15.01 -8.16
CA LEU A 49 -14.94 -13.61 -7.97
C LEU A 49 -13.44 -13.43 -8.23
N HIS A 50 -12.60 -14.34 -7.72
CA HIS A 50 -11.16 -14.30 -7.98
C HIS A 50 -10.84 -14.46 -9.46
N TYR A 51 -11.42 -15.46 -10.12
CA TYR A 51 -11.22 -15.71 -11.54
C TYR A 51 -11.63 -14.49 -12.38
N LEU A 52 -12.82 -13.95 -12.16
CA LEU A 52 -13.34 -12.81 -12.93
C LEU A 52 -12.49 -11.55 -12.70
N ALA A 53 -11.97 -11.34 -11.48
CA ALA A 53 -11.13 -10.20 -11.16
C ALA A 53 -9.75 -10.30 -11.82
N GLU A 54 -9.16 -11.51 -11.86
CA GLU A 54 -7.89 -11.78 -12.53
C GLU A 54 -8.01 -11.69 -14.05
N ALA A 55 -9.14 -12.15 -14.62
CA ALA A 55 -9.45 -12.03 -16.03
C ALA A 55 -9.78 -10.59 -16.47
N GLY A 56 -10.08 -9.69 -15.53
CA GLY A 56 -10.45 -8.30 -15.82
C GLY A 56 -11.86 -8.16 -16.42
N GLU A 57 -12.76 -9.11 -16.12
CA GLU A 57 -14.12 -9.09 -16.66
C GLU A 57 -14.92 -7.90 -16.11
N PRO A 58 -15.50 -7.01 -16.96
CA PRO A 58 -16.10 -5.75 -16.51
C PRO A 58 -17.20 -5.91 -15.45
N VAL A 59 -17.96 -7.02 -15.53
CA VAL A 59 -19.06 -7.34 -14.60
C VAL A 59 -18.58 -7.59 -13.16
N VAL A 60 -17.29 -7.91 -12.96
CA VAL A 60 -16.77 -8.30 -11.66
C VAL A 60 -16.88 -7.19 -10.62
N LEU A 61 -16.78 -5.93 -11.01
CA LEU A 61 -16.83 -4.81 -10.06
C LEU A 61 -18.23 -4.68 -9.44
N ASP A 62 -19.29 -4.94 -10.19
CA ASP A 62 -20.66 -4.95 -9.65
C ASP A 62 -20.89 -6.16 -8.74
N LEU A 63 -20.30 -7.31 -9.09
CA LEU A 63 -20.34 -8.53 -8.28
C LEU A 63 -19.58 -8.36 -6.97
N ILE A 64 -18.42 -7.70 -6.99
CA ILE A 64 -17.61 -7.35 -5.82
C ILE A 64 -18.41 -6.44 -4.90
N GLU A 65 -19.05 -5.39 -5.42
CA GLU A 65 -19.87 -4.48 -4.61
C GLU A 65 -21.00 -5.20 -3.90
N ALA A 66 -21.72 -6.07 -4.62
CA ALA A 66 -22.77 -6.89 -4.03
C ALA A 66 -22.23 -7.91 -3.02
N ALA A 67 -21.04 -8.47 -3.26
CA ALA A 67 -20.41 -9.44 -2.37
C ALA A 67 -19.82 -8.81 -1.11
N ALA A 68 -19.36 -7.55 -1.16
CA ALA A 68 -18.78 -6.84 -0.03
C ALA A 68 -19.77 -6.62 1.12
N VAL A 69 -21.08 -6.59 0.84
CA VAL A 69 -22.15 -6.48 1.83
C VAL A 69 -22.79 -7.84 2.17
N SER A 70 -22.20 -8.94 1.71
CA SER A 70 -22.66 -10.29 2.02
C SER A 70 -22.62 -10.55 3.53
N PRO A 71 -23.62 -11.26 4.10
CA PRO A 71 -23.56 -11.70 5.50
C PRO A 71 -22.42 -12.73 5.71
N SER A 72 -21.98 -13.40 4.64
CA SER A 72 -20.81 -14.26 4.68
C SER A 72 -19.53 -13.42 4.71
N ARG A 73 -18.84 -13.44 5.85
CA ARG A 73 -17.55 -12.77 6.03
C ARG A 73 -16.50 -13.27 5.04
N THR A 74 -16.49 -14.57 4.73
CA THR A 74 -15.56 -15.18 3.77
C THR A 74 -15.75 -14.59 2.38
N VAL A 75 -17.00 -14.49 1.92
CA VAL A 75 -17.33 -13.89 0.61
C VAL A 75 -16.99 -12.40 0.58
N ALA A 76 -17.35 -11.65 1.61
CA ALA A 76 -17.07 -10.21 1.68
C ALA A 76 -15.56 -9.92 1.69
N HIS A 77 -14.79 -10.66 2.51
CA HIS A 77 -13.34 -10.53 2.55
C HIS A 77 -12.69 -10.91 1.21
N THR A 78 -13.15 -11.99 0.58
CA THR A 78 -12.64 -12.43 -0.72
C THR A 78 -12.91 -11.39 -1.81
N ALA A 79 -14.10 -10.82 -1.85
CA ALA A 79 -14.45 -9.78 -2.82
C ALA A 79 -13.53 -8.55 -2.70
N ILE A 80 -13.28 -8.09 -1.47
CA ILE A 80 -12.40 -6.96 -1.19
C ILE A 80 -10.95 -7.30 -1.58
N ALA A 81 -10.45 -8.47 -1.18
CA ALA A 81 -9.10 -8.91 -1.51
C ALA A 81 -8.87 -9.09 -3.03
N ALA A 82 -9.90 -9.53 -3.76
CA ALA A 82 -9.87 -9.61 -5.21
C ALA A 82 -9.78 -8.21 -5.84
N PHE A 83 -10.58 -7.25 -5.36
CA PHE A 83 -10.55 -5.86 -5.81
C PHE A 83 -9.19 -5.19 -5.62
N GLU A 84 -8.54 -5.37 -4.47
CA GLU A 84 -7.22 -4.75 -4.17
C GLU A 84 -6.13 -5.16 -5.16
N ARG A 85 -6.25 -6.37 -5.71
CA ARG A 85 -5.33 -6.95 -6.69
C ARG A 85 -5.58 -6.47 -8.11
N MET A 86 -6.77 -5.97 -8.42
CA MET A 86 -7.08 -5.46 -9.75
C MET A 86 -6.18 -4.26 -10.08
N THR A 87 -5.68 -4.22 -11.32
CA THR A 87 -4.72 -3.20 -11.80
C THR A 87 -5.23 -2.38 -12.97
N GLY A 88 -6.38 -2.72 -13.55
CA GLY A 88 -6.95 -2.02 -14.70
C GLY A 88 -7.58 -0.66 -14.34
N ASP A 89 -7.69 0.21 -15.34
CA ASP A 89 -8.25 1.57 -15.20
C ASP A 89 -9.68 1.54 -14.65
N ASP A 90 -10.48 0.56 -15.03
CA ASP A 90 -11.85 0.37 -14.51
C ASP A 90 -11.89 0.19 -12.99
N ALA A 91 -10.87 -0.47 -12.41
CA ALA A 91 -10.77 -0.64 -10.96
C ALA A 91 -10.45 0.69 -10.27
N VAL A 92 -9.62 1.54 -10.89
CA VAL A 92 -9.31 2.89 -10.37
C VAL A 92 -10.53 3.79 -10.48
N GLU A 93 -11.23 3.79 -11.62
CA GLU A 93 -12.48 4.55 -11.79
C GLU A 93 -13.55 4.10 -10.80
N ARG A 94 -13.62 2.79 -10.52
CA ARG A 94 -14.52 2.25 -9.50
C ARG A 94 -14.11 2.68 -8.10
N ALA A 95 -12.81 2.65 -7.79
CA ALA A 95 -12.28 3.07 -6.50
C ALA A 95 -12.66 4.52 -6.19
N ARG A 96 -12.64 5.42 -7.17
CA ARG A 96 -13.10 6.82 -7.00
C ARG A 96 -14.54 6.91 -6.51
N ARG A 97 -15.42 6.07 -7.04
CA ARG A 97 -16.83 6.01 -6.63
C ARG A 97 -17.00 5.42 -5.23
N TRP A 98 -16.23 4.40 -4.90
CA TRP A 98 -16.34 3.69 -3.62
C TRP A 98 -15.60 4.34 -2.46
N ALA A 99 -14.60 5.20 -2.71
CA ALA A 99 -13.76 5.79 -1.65
C ALA A 99 -14.55 6.61 -0.60
N HIS A 100 -15.77 7.02 -0.90
CA HIS A 100 -16.66 7.73 0.04
C HIS A 100 -17.50 6.81 0.93
N ARG A 101 -17.47 5.49 0.68
CA ARG A 101 -18.22 4.52 1.48
C ARG A 101 -17.59 4.41 2.87
N PRO A 102 -18.41 4.25 3.93
CA PRO A 102 -17.92 4.13 5.31
C PRO A 102 -17.46 2.71 5.69
N ASP A 103 -17.50 1.76 4.75
CA ASP A 103 -17.26 0.35 5.00
C ASP A 103 -15.88 -0.12 4.51
N ALA A 104 -15.60 -1.41 4.68
CA ALA A 104 -14.33 -2.01 4.29
C ALA A 104 -14.04 -1.87 2.79
N LEU A 105 -15.08 -1.83 1.94
CA LEU A 105 -14.91 -1.61 0.50
C LEU A 105 -14.44 -0.17 0.23
N GLY A 106 -14.99 0.83 0.92
CA GLY A 106 -14.51 2.21 0.83
C GLY A 106 -13.07 2.39 1.31
N ALA A 107 -12.71 1.74 2.43
CA ALA A 107 -11.33 1.75 2.92
C ALA A 107 -10.36 1.11 1.92
N SER A 108 -10.74 -0.02 1.31
CA SER A 108 -9.97 -0.70 0.28
C SER A 108 -9.82 0.13 -0.99
N ALA A 109 -10.89 0.82 -1.41
CA ALA A 109 -10.88 1.74 -2.55
C ALA A 109 -9.86 2.87 -2.36
N ALA A 110 -9.79 3.46 -1.16
CA ALA A 110 -8.75 4.46 -0.87
C ALA A 110 -7.33 3.87 -0.99
N GLY A 111 -7.12 2.60 -0.60
CA GLY A 111 -5.87 1.88 -0.81
C GLY A 111 -5.53 1.69 -2.29
N VAL A 112 -6.51 1.34 -3.13
CA VAL A 112 -6.33 1.25 -4.59
C VAL A 112 -5.93 2.60 -5.17
N LEU A 113 -6.57 3.70 -4.76
CA LEU A 113 -6.21 5.05 -5.18
C LEU A 113 -4.82 5.47 -4.69
N ALA A 114 -4.45 5.09 -3.46
CA ALA A 114 -3.11 5.34 -2.94
C ALA A 114 -2.03 4.66 -3.79
N CYS A 115 -2.24 3.42 -4.22
CA CYS A 115 -1.32 2.69 -5.08
C CYS A 115 -1.30 3.20 -6.53
N ARG A 116 -2.48 3.44 -7.12
CA ARG A 116 -2.65 3.53 -8.59
C ARG A 116 -3.31 4.82 -9.07
N GLY A 117 -3.87 5.61 -8.16
CA GLY A 117 -4.51 6.87 -8.49
C GLY A 117 -3.55 7.94 -9.01
N THR A 118 -4.11 9.07 -9.38
CA THR A 118 -3.41 10.25 -9.89
C THR A 118 -3.56 11.41 -8.90
N ALA A 119 -3.01 12.58 -9.22
CA ALA A 119 -3.12 13.77 -8.37
C ALA A 119 -4.58 14.15 -8.02
N GLN A 120 -5.55 13.83 -8.87
CA GLN A 120 -6.98 14.09 -8.60
C GLN A 120 -7.53 13.30 -7.41
N ASP A 121 -6.87 12.18 -7.05
CA ASP A 121 -7.29 11.24 -6.01
C ASP A 121 -6.71 11.59 -4.63
N ALA A 122 -5.88 12.65 -4.57
CA ALA A 122 -5.23 13.10 -3.34
C ALA A 122 -6.20 13.40 -2.19
N PRO A 123 -7.36 14.07 -2.39
CA PRO A 123 -8.30 14.33 -1.29
C PRO A 123 -8.82 13.03 -0.63
N GLN A 124 -9.11 12.00 -1.42
CA GLN A 124 -9.63 10.72 -0.95
C GLN A 124 -8.55 9.96 -0.17
N VAL A 125 -7.32 9.90 -0.69
CA VAL A 125 -6.19 9.26 0.00
C VAL A 125 -5.87 9.97 1.31
N LEU A 126 -5.85 11.31 1.31
CA LEU A 126 -5.61 12.12 2.51
C LEU A 126 -6.73 11.93 3.56
N GLY A 127 -7.99 11.87 3.12
CA GLY A 127 -9.12 11.57 3.99
C GLY A 127 -8.96 10.22 4.67
N ALA A 128 -8.69 9.17 3.89
CA ALA A 128 -8.48 7.82 4.40
C ALA A 128 -7.27 7.72 5.35
N LEU A 129 -6.16 8.38 5.04
CA LEU A 129 -4.99 8.44 5.93
C LEU A 129 -5.35 9.04 7.29
N ARG A 130 -6.08 10.17 7.30
CA ARG A 130 -6.50 10.83 8.54
C ARG A 130 -7.51 10.03 9.34
N GLU A 131 -8.43 9.32 8.67
CA GLU A 131 -9.39 8.44 9.35
C GLU A 131 -8.70 7.21 9.93
N ALA A 132 -7.77 6.58 9.20
CA ALA A 132 -7.02 5.43 9.69
C ALA A 132 -6.22 5.77 10.96
N VAL A 133 -5.51 6.91 10.97
CA VAL A 133 -4.79 7.36 12.18
C VAL A 133 -5.74 7.66 13.34
N ARG A 134 -6.88 8.31 13.09
CA ARG A 134 -7.85 8.68 14.15
C ARG A 134 -8.59 7.48 14.73
N GLY A 135 -8.96 6.52 13.89
CA GLY A 135 -9.76 5.36 14.29
C GLY A 135 -8.93 4.20 14.82
N ASP A 136 -7.85 3.85 14.12
CA ASP A 136 -7.09 2.62 14.35
C ASP A 136 -5.69 2.90 14.97
N GLY A 137 -5.25 4.16 15.01
CA GLY A 137 -3.97 4.57 15.58
C GLY A 137 -2.79 4.55 14.59
N PRO A 138 -1.57 4.88 15.06
CA PRO A 138 -0.38 5.10 14.21
C PRO A 138 0.28 3.82 13.69
N ASP A 139 -0.20 2.64 14.13
CA ASP A 139 0.30 1.32 13.71
C ASP A 139 -0.72 0.54 12.87
N ALA A 140 -1.81 1.19 12.44
CA ALA A 140 -2.87 0.53 11.70
C ALA A 140 -2.34 -0.08 10.37
N PRO A 141 -2.66 -1.35 10.04
CA PRO A 141 -2.13 -2.02 8.86
C PRO A 141 -2.36 -1.27 7.53
N ARG A 142 -3.48 -0.55 7.42
CA ARG A 142 -3.82 0.25 6.24
C ARG A 142 -2.88 1.44 6.01
N LEU A 143 -2.16 1.91 7.04
CA LEU A 143 -1.24 3.03 6.92
C LEU A 143 -0.09 2.76 5.97
N TRP A 144 0.34 1.51 5.84
CA TRP A 144 1.44 1.14 4.94
C TRP A 144 1.18 1.64 3.52
N THR A 145 0.02 1.28 2.97
CA THR A 145 -0.41 1.70 1.63
C THR A 145 -0.72 3.18 1.55
N LEU A 146 -1.36 3.75 2.57
CA LEU A 146 -1.80 5.16 2.55
C LEU A 146 -0.64 6.15 2.69
N VAL A 147 0.38 5.81 3.48
CA VAL A 147 1.62 6.59 3.63
C VAL A 147 2.40 6.59 2.32
N ASP A 148 2.60 5.40 1.73
CA ASP A 148 3.28 5.26 0.43
C ASP A 148 2.53 6.05 -0.66
N GLY A 149 1.19 5.97 -0.66
CA GLY A 149 0.35 6.74 -1.59
C GLY A 149 0.41 8.25 -1.39
N ALA A 150 0.45 8.74 -0.14
CA ALA A 150 0.57 10.17 0.13
C ALA A 150 1.90 10.75 -0.36
N GLY A 151 2.99 10.00 -0.20
CA GLY A 151 4.30 10.33 -0.76
C GLY A 151 4.29 10.32 -2.29
N ARG A 152 3.82 9.22 -2.89
CA ARG A 152 3.73 9.05 -4.35
C ARG A 152 2.92 10.15 -5.03
N LEU A 153 1.81 10.55 -4.42
CA LEU A 153 0.92 11.60 -4.94
C LEU A 153 1.38 13.02 -4.59
N GLY A 154 2.47 13.19 -3.84
CA GLY A 154 3.00 14.51 -3.47
C GLY A 154 2.01 15.35 -2.64
N ILE A 155 1.22 14.71 -1.76
CA ILE A 155 0.17 15.39 -1.00
C ILE A 155 0.78 16.25 0.11
N ALA A 156 1.14 17.51 -0.19
CA ALA A 156 1.78 18.40 0.78
C ALA A 156 0.98 18.57 2.09
N CYS A 157 -0.35 18.60 2.01
CA CYS A 157 -1.23 18.68 3.20
C CYS A 157 -1.23 17.41 4.08
N ALA A 158 -0.58 16.32 3.65
CA ALA A 158 -0.38 15.12 4.44
C ALA A 158 0.78 15.26 5.43
N ALA A 159 1.69 16.22 5.25
CA ALA A 159 2.89 16.35 6.10
C ALA A 159 2.58 16.31 7.61
N PRO A 160 1.58 17.04 8.17
CA PRO A 160 1.30 16.96 9.61
C PRO A 160 0.93 15.56 10.11
N VAL A 161 0.11 14.81 9.36
CA VAL A 161 -0.27 13.44 9.76
C VAL A 161 0.88 12.45 9.55
N LEU A 162 1.69 12.63 8.51
CA LEU A 162 2.89 11.82 8.28
C LEU A 162 3.95 12.01 9.37
N ARG A 163 4.14 13.24 9.86
CA ARG A 163 5.01 13.54 11.02
C ARG A 163 4.53 12.86 12.29
N HIS A 164 3.21 12.82 12.49
CA HIS A 164 2.62 12.10 13.61
C HIS A 164 2.87 10.59 13.49
N VAL A 165 2.60 9.99 12.33
CA VAL A 165 2.89 8.57 12.08
C VAL A 165 4.37 8.25 12.32
N TYR A 166 5.29 9.06 11.79
CA TYR A 166 6.73 8.88 12.00
C TYR A 166 7.12 8.83 13.49
N ARG A 167 6.54 9.72 14.32
CA ARG A 167 6.88 9.83 15.74
C ARG A 167 6.26 8.75 16.61
N GLU A 168 5.03 8.36 16.29
CA GLU A 168 4.22 7.53 17.18
C GLU A 168 4.19 6.05 16.79
N THR A 169 4.57 5.69 15.55
CA THR A 169 4.60 4.29 15.14
C THR A 169 5.67 3.51 15.90
N SER A 170 5.31 2.30 16.34
CA SER A 170 6.24 1.34 16.93
C SER A 170 7.06 0.59 15.87
N SER A 171 6.68 0.68 14.59
CA SER A 171 7.32 -0.03 13.48
C SER A 171 8.42 0.79 12.82
N SER A 172 9.66 0.30 12.82
CA SER A 172 10.79 0.92 12.10
C SER A 172 10.53 0.99 10.59
N HIS A 173 9.94 -0.06 10.02
CA HIS A 173 9.55 -0.11 8.60
C HIS A 173 8.51 0.94 8.24
N LEU A 174 7.47 1.13 9.07
CA LEU A 174 6.44 2.16 8.81
C LEU A 174 7.02 3.56 8.99
N ARG A 175 7.92 3.75 9.98
CA ARG A 175 8.65 5.00 10.17
C ARG A 175 9.49 5.36 8.94
N GLY A 176 10.19 4.39 8.34
CA GLY A 176 10.94 4.60 7.09
C GLY A 176 10.06 4.96 5.90
N ARG A 177 8.89 4.31 5.76
CA ARG A 177 7.88 4.72 4.76
C ARG A 177 7.39 6.15 4.99
N ALA A 178 7.11 6.51 6.25
CA ALA A 178 6.69 7.86 6.61
C ALA A 178 7.78 8.89 6.30
N ALA A 179 9.06 8.58 6.55
CA ALA A 179 10.20 9.42 6.19
C ALA A 179 10.28 9.64 4.66
N ARG A 180 10.14 8.57 3.87
CA ARG A 180 10.09 8.68 2.40
C ARG A 180 8.92 9.54 1.92
N ALA A 181 7.74 9.37 2.51
CA ALA A 181 6.58 10.19 2.19
C ALA A 181 6.77 11.65 2.60
N LEU A 182 7.40 11.92 3.75
CA LEU A 182 7.76 13.28 4.19
C LEU A 182 8.76 13.94 3.24
N ALA A 183 9.75 13.20 2.74
CA ALA A 183 10.70 13.73 1.75
C ALA A 183 10.01 14.27 0.48
N ALA A 184 8.88 13.66 0.09
CA ALA A 184 8.10 14.07 -1.07
C ALA A 184 7.04 15.15 -0.78
N THR A 185 6.64 15.35 0.49
CA THR A 185 5.46 16.16 0.86
C THR A 185 5.77 17.34 1.77
N ASP A 186 6.88 17.30 2.49
CA ASP A 186 7.24 18.26 3.52
C ASP A 186 8.47 19.08 3.10
N PRO A 187 8.30 20.39 2.78
CA PRO A 187 9.42 21.26 2.43
C PRO A 187 10.47 21.41 3.54
N SER A 188 10.11 21.15 4.80
CA SER A 188 11.03 21.23 5.94
C SER A 188 11.75 19.91 6.24
N PHE A 189 11.51 18.85 5.44
CA PHE A 189 12.06 17.52 5.70
C PHE A 189 13.58 17.53 5.83
N ALA A 190 14.27 18.21 4.90
CA ALA A 190 15.73 18.25 4.83
C ALA A 190 16.40 18.79 6.11
N THR A 191 15.78 19.76 6.78
CA THR A 191 16.35 20.43 7.96
C THR A 191 15.85 19.86 9.28
N GLY A 192 14.76 19.07 9.25
CA GLY A 192 14.17 18.40 10.41
C GLY A 192 14.35 16.88 10.36
N PHE A 193 13.30 16.17 9.95
CA PHE A 193 13.24 14.71 10.02
C PHE A 193 14.35 13.99 9.26
N ALA A 194 14.84 14.53 8.13
CA ALA A 194 15.97 13.94 7.43
C ALA A 194 17.22 13.87 8.32
N VAL A 195 17.43 14.85 9.20
CA VAL A 195 18.52 14.81 10.18
C VAL A 195 18.26 13.70 11.19
N GLU A 196 17.08 13.65 11.81
CA GLU A 196 16.71 12.58 12.75
C GLU A 196 16.90 11.17 12.16
N CYS A 197 16.50 10.98 10.90
CA CYS A 197 16.56 9.70 10.19
C CYS A 197 17.99 9.15 10.03
N LEU A 198 19.05 9.98 10.12
CA LEU A 198 20.45 9.51 10.06
C LEU A 198 20.84 8.60 11.25
N TRP A 199 20.06 8.64 12.32
CA TRP A 199 20.25 7.84 13.53
C TRP A 199 19.19 6.75 13.68
N ASP A 200 18.35 6.52 12.67
CA ASP A 200 17.37 5.44 12.71
C ASP A 200 18.07 4.07 12.73
N CYS A 201 17.41 3.07 13.31
CA CYS A 201 17.87 1.68 13.28
C CYS A 201 17.65 1.04 11.91
N GLU A 202 16.68 1.53 11.14
CA GLU A 202 16.32 1.05 9.81
C GLU A 202 17.23 1.65 8.73
N GLU A 203 17.89 0.79 7.96
CA GLU A 203 18.77 1.14 6.85
C GLU A 203 18.06 1.98 5.78
N THR A 204 16.83 1.60 5.41
CA THR A 204 16.07 2.31 4.37
C THR A 204 15.68 3.73 4.81
N THR A 205 15.54 3.95 6.12
CA THR A 205 15.33 5.28 6.70
C THR A 205 16.61 6.10 6.67
N ARG A 206 17.77 5.49 7.01
CA ARG A 206 19.08 6.14 6.91
C ARG A 206 19.45 6.47 5.47
N GLU A 207 19.04 5.67 4.49
CA GLU A 207 19.23 5.93 3.06
C GLU A 207 18.49 7.21 2.63
N VAL A 208 17.20 7.32 2.97
CA VAL A 208 16.40 8.53 2.68
C VAL A 208 17.03 9.76 3.36
N ALA A 209 17.48 9.61 4.60
CA ALA A 209 18.20 10.64 5.33
C ALA A 209 19.48 11.07 4.59
N ALA A 210 20.28 10.10 4.16
CA ALA A 210 21.51 10.33 3.43
C ALA A 210 21.26 11.12 2.15
N LEU A 211 20.17 10.86 1.43
CA LEU A 211 19.81 11.61 0.21
C LEU A 211 19.37 13.06 0.48
N HIS A 212 18.70 13.32 1.60
CA HIS A 212 17.96 14.58 1.80
C HIS A 212 18.46 15.50 2.91
N ALA A 213 19.17 15.00 3.92
CA ALA A 213 19.55 15.79 5.10
C ALA A 213 20.42 17.00 4.74
N GLU A 214 20.10 18.19 5.24
CA GLU A 214 20.91 19.38 4.99
C GLU A 214 22.29 19.26 5.63
N THR A 215 23.35 19.60 4.88
CA THR A 215 24.75 19.39 5.28
C THR A 215 25.41 20.60 5.96
N GLY A 216 24.63 21.64 6.28
CA GLY A 216 25.13 22.85 6.95
C GLY A 216 25.59 22.60 8.40
N ASP A 217 25.08 21.55 9.05
CA ASP A 217 25.49 21.14 10.39
C ASP A 217 26.69 20.17 10.33
N ILE A 218 27.76 20.50 11.06
CA ILE A 218 28.97 19.67 11.21
C ILE A 218 28.61 18.27 11.69
N ARG A 219 27.65 18.12 12.61
CA ARG A 219 27.23 16.81 13.14
C ARG A 219 26.62 15.93 12.05
N VAL A 220 25.86 16.53 11.13
CA VAL A 220 25.31 15.84 9.96
C VAL A 220 26.43 15.41 9.02
N ALA A 221 27.34 16.32 8.69
CA ALA A 221 28.47 16.01 7.81
C ALA A 221 29.35 14.88 8.38
N GLU A 222 29.66 14.91 9.67
CA GLU A 222 30.40 13.84 10.35
C GLU A 222 29.63 12.52 10.40
N ARG A 223 28.32 12.55 10.62
CA ARG A 223 27.49 11.36 10.59
C ARG A 223 27.48 10.73 9.21
N LEU A 224 27.30 11.51 8.15
CA LEU A 224 27.37 11.04 6.77
C LEU A 224 28.75 10.41 6.46
N ARG A 225 29.86 11.08 6.80
CA ARG A 225 31.21 10.50 6.62
C ARG A 225 31.37 9.16 7.33
N ARG A 226 30.84 9.02 8.54
CA ARG A 226 30.85 7.74 9.27
C ARG A 226 30.05 6.66 8.54
N LEU A 227 28.84 6.96 8.08
CA LEU A 227 28.02 6.02 7.30
C LEU A 227 28.74 5.57 6.02
N ALA A 228 29.42 6.49 5.31
CA ALA A 228 30.15 6.16 4.08
C ALA A 228 31.39 5.25 4.31
N ALA A 229 31.95 5.28 5.52
CA ALA A 229 33.17 4.55 5.89
C ALA A 229 32.89 3.29 6.73
N ASP A 230 31.65 3.07 7.18
CA ASP A 230 31.27 1.93 8.02
C ASP A 230 31.11 0.67 7.16
N PRO A 231 32.00 -0.35 7.28
CA PRO A 231 31.92 -1.56 6.49
C PRO A 231 30.71 -2.44 6.82
N ALA A 232 30.04 -2.21 7.96
CA ALA A 232 28.82 -2.92 8.34
C ALA A 232 27.54 -2.21 7.88
N GLU A 233 27.66 -1.02 7.31
CA GLU A 233 26.51 -0.28 6.78
C GLU A 233 26.13 -0.76 5.37
N GLU A 234 24.84 -0.68 5.06
CA GLU A 234 24.29 -1.15 3.79
C GLU A 234 24.82 -0.37 2.58
N ALA A 235 24.99 -1.08 1.47
CA ALA A 235 25.61 -0.55 0.26
C ALA A 235 24.82 0.62 -0.33
N GLU A 236 23.49 0.58 -0.26
CA GLU A 236 22.57 1.61 -0.69
C GLU A 236 22.76 2.90 0.11
N VAL A 237 22.90 2.81 1.44
CA VAL A 237 23.16 3.95 2.33
C VAL A 237 24.53 4.55 2.00
N GLN A 238 25.57 3.73 1.89
CA GLN A 238 26.90 4.22 1.52
C GLN A 238 26.89 4.91 0.15
N THR A 239 26.17 4.35 -0.83
CA THR A 239 26.03 4.92 -2.17
C THR A 239 25.31 6.26 -2.13
N ALA A 240 24.20 6.35 -1.39
CA ALA A 240 23.45 7.58 -1.18
C ALA A 240 24.34 8.68 -0.58
N VAL A 241 25.14 8.36 0.43
CA VAL A 241 26.07 9.32 1.02
C VAL A 241 27.18 9.75 0.03
N ARG A 242 27.85 8.79 -0.61
CA ARG A 242 28.96 9.06 -1.54
C ARG A 242 28.51 9.89 -2.75
N SER A 243 27.26 9.76 -3.17
CA SER A 243 26.69 10.60 -4.23
C SER A 243 26.62 12.09 -3.86
N ARG A 244 26.62 12.42 -2.56
CA ARG A 244 26.52 13.80 -2.05
C ARG A 244 27.86 14.36 -1.60
N ILE A 245 28.70 13.52 -1.01
CA ILE A 245 30.05 13.88 -0.61
C ILE A 245 30.95 13.52 -1.81
N GLY A 246 31.10 14.44 -2.76
CA GLY A 246 31.99 14.23 -3.91
C GLY A 246 33.42 13.80 -3.51
N PRO A 247 34.24 13.31 -4.44
CA PRO A 247 35.54 12.67 -4.15
C PRO A 247 36.55 13.53 -3.37
N ASP A 248 36.32 14.82 -3.15
CA ASP A 248 37.25 15.77 -2.52
C ASP A 248 36.89 16.22 -1.09
N ALA A 249 36.18 15.42 -0.30
CA ALA A 249 35.95 15.72 1.12
C ALA A 249 36.96 15.04 2.08
N SER A 250 38.14 14.66 1.58
CA SER A 250 39.24 14.09 2.36
C SER A 250 40.55 14.82 2.06
N ALA A 251 40.69 16.05 2.58
CA ALA A 251 41.96 16.64 3.04
C ALA A 251 41.75 18.13 3.38
N VAL A 252 41.45 18.43 4.65
CA VAL A 252 42.03 19.57 5.40
C VAL A 252 42.10 19.16 6.87
#